data_AF-A0A086K206-F1
#
_entry.id   AF-A0A086K206-F1
#
_cell.length_a   1.000
_cell.length_b   1.000
_cell.length_c   1.000
_cell.angle_alpha   90.00
_cell.angle_beta   90.00
_cell.angle_gamma   90.00
#
_symmetry.space_group_name_H-M   'P 1'
#
loop_
_entity.id
_entity.type
_entity.pdbx_description
1 polymer ?
#
loop_
_entity_poly.entity_id
_entity_poly.type
_entity_poly.pdbx_seq_one_letter_code
_entity_poly.pdbx_strand_id
1 'polypeptide(L)'
;EAFRSLASAPRELAALEKEVAKARGLLDGAGPLPLVGKRSLVKQLEQAQKALLELQKARSKELVKEAKKLGEELGTEHKTKPFLVLNLPQLLGDGKALDAASQTLHQAAPDLPFLLVTASAAAGTAAIAFVPAACSQLHAASWLTACVGLLGGKGGGKGERAVGAAKEGAADKVDAAVAEATAFAEKKYGA
;
A
#
# COMPACT_ATOMS: atom_id res chain seq x y z
N GLU A 1 4.20 -1.62 21.52
CA GLU A 1 2.84 -1.09 21.26
C GLU A 1 2.71 -0.20 20.01
N ALA A 2 3.71 0.59 19.61
CA ALA A 2 3.64 1.55 18.51
C ALA A 2 2.88 1.09 17.23
N PHE A 3 3.08 -0.15 16.78
CA PHE A 3 2.40 -0.73 15.63
C PHE A 3 0.86 -0.74 15.73
N ARG A 4 0.27 -0.85 16.93
CA ARG A 4 -1.20 -0.73 17.11
C ARG A 4 -1.70 0.70 16.93
N SER A 5 -0.95 1.69 17.41
CA SER A 5 -1.25 3.11 17.18
C SER A 5 -1.16 3.45 15.68
N LEU A 6 -0.12 2.96 15.00
CA LEU A 6 -0.01 3.06 13.54
C LEU A 6 -1.14 2.31 12.80
N ALA A 7 -1.67 1.20 13.34
CA ALA A 7 -2.78 0.48 12.71
C ALA A 7 -4.15 1.16 12.90
N SER A 8 -4.41 1.87 14.01
CA SER A 8 -5.69 2.55 14.27
C SER A 8 -5.77 3.96 13.69
N ALA A 9 -4.65 4.70 13.73
CA ALA A 9 -4.54 6.07 13.24
C ALA A 9 -4.97 6.34 11.77
N PRO A 10 -4.88 5.41 10.77
CA PRO A 10 -5.35 5.72 9.42
C PRO A 10 -6.89 5.75 9.34
N ARG A 11 -7.58 4.93 10.16
CA ARG A 11 -9.04 5.00 10.29
C ARG A 11 -9.47 6.27 11.02
N GLU A 12 -8.77 6.63 12.10
CA GLU A 12 -9.05 7.82 12.89
C GLU A 12 -8.82 9.11 12.08
N LEU A 13 -7.70 9.24 11.36
CA LEU A 13 -7.42 10.39 10.50
C LEU A 13 -8.42 10.51 9.34
N ALA A 14 -8.73 9.41 8.64
CA ALA A 14 -9.70 9.44 7.53
C ALA A 14 -11.14 9.74 8.00
N ALA A 15 -11.52 9.26 9.19
CA ALA A 15 -12.79 9.61 9.81
C ALA A 15 -12.83 11.10 10.22
N LEU A 16 -11.73 11.62 10.78
CA LEU A 16 -11.61 13.00 11.20
C LEU A 16 -11.59 13.98 10.01
N GLU A 17 -10.93 13.64 8.89
CA GLU A 17 -11.04 14.41 7.64
C GLU A 17 -12.48 14.41 7.10
N LYS A 18 -13.18 13.26 7.14
CA LYS A 18 -14.58 13.16 6.72
C LYS A 18 -15.50 14.03 7.58
N GLU A 19 -15.29 14.05 8.90
CA GLU A 19 -16.05 14.92 9.81
C GLU A 19 -15.67 16.41 9.64
N VAL A 20 -14.41 16.77 9.38
CA VAL A 20 -14.01 18.15 9.05
C VAL A 20 -14.64 18.61 7.73
N ALA A 21 -14.66 17.78 6.69
CA ALA A 21 -15.31 18.08 5.41
C ALA A 21 -16.84 18.21 5.56
N LYS A 22 -17.46 17.34 6.36
CA LYS A 22 -18.90 17.40 6.71
C LYS A 22 -19.23 18.64 7.53
N ALA A 23 -18.41 18.99 8.54
CA ALA A 23 -18.56 20.21 9.31
C ALA A 23 -18.42 21.47 8.43
N ARG A 24 -17.52 21.45 7.45
CA ARG A 24 -17.41 22.53 6.45
C ARG A 24 -18.65 22.63 5.57
N GLY A 25 -19.14 21.52 5.03
CA GLY A 25 -20.37 21.49 4.23
C GLY A 25 -21.61 21.98 5.00
N LEU A 26 -21.74 21.58 6.27
CA LEU A 26 -22.78 22.07 7.18
C LEU A 26 -22.63 23.58 7.47
N LEU A 27 -21.41 24.07 7.70
CA LEU A 27 -21.16 25.49 7.95
C LEU A 27 -21.43 26.35 6.72
N ASP A 28 -21.05 25.89 5.53
CA ASP A 28 -21.28 26.60 4.27
C ASP A 28 -22.77 26.60 3.89
N GLY A 29 -23.46 25.47 4.03
CA GLY A 29 -24.90 25.31 3.78
C GLY A 29 -25.84 25.85 4.87
N ALA A 30 -25.33 26.19 6.06
CA ALA A 30 -26.11 26.86 7.09
C ALA A 30 -26.58 28.25 6.63
N GLY A 31 -27.80 28.62 7.06
CA GLY A 31 -28.50 29.86 6.71
C GLY A 31 -27.87 31.15 7.27
N PRO A 32 -28.67 32.15 7.69
CA PRO A 32 -28.16 33.48 8.07
C PRO A 32 -27.38 33.46 9.41
N LEU A 33 -26.14 32.97 9.37
CA LEU A 33 -25.15 33.04 10.45
C LEU A 33 -24.44 34.41 10.46
N PRO A 34 -24.08 34.94 11.64
CA PRO A 34 -23.24 36.14 11.74
C PRO A 34 -21.92 35.97 10.96
N LEU A 35 -21.68 36.84 9.98
CA LEU A 35 -20.57 36.72 9.01
C LEU A 35 -19.18 36.60 9.67
N VAL A 36 -18.96 37.30 10.78
CA VAL A 36 -17.71 37.25 11.56
C VAL A 36 -17.51 35.88 12.20
N GLY A 37 -18.57 35.30 12.77
CA GLY A 37 -18.57 33.95 13.35
C GLY A 37 -18.34 32.88 12.29
N LYS A 38 -19.09 32.92 11.17
CA LYS A 38 -18.91 31.98 10.04
C LYS A 38 -17.48 32.04 9.49
N ARG A 39 -16.90 33.23 9.31
CA ARG A 39 -15.49 33.41 8.89
C ARG A 39 -14.47 32.86 9.90
N SER A 40 -14.71 33.01 11.20
CA SER A 40 -13.83 32.46 12.25
C SER A 40 -13.81 30.93 12.22
N LEU A 41 -14.99 30.31 12.16
CA LEU A 41 -15.14 28.84 12.10
C LEU A 41 -14.58 28.27 10.80
N VAL A 42 -14.81 28.93 9.65
CA VAL A 42 -14.18 28.61 8.36
C VAL A 42 -12.65 28.56 8.48
N LYS A 43 -12.03 29.58 9.10
CA LYS A 43 -10.58 29.66 9.29
C LYS A 43 -10.04 28.54 10.20
N GLN A 44 -10.77 28.20 11.26
CA GLN A 44 -10.39 27.12 12.17
C GLN A 44 -10.46 25.74 11.49
N LEU A 45 -11.51 25.47 10.71
CA LEU A 45 -11.62 24.24 9.92
C LEU A 45 -10.49 24.12 8.87
N GLU A 46 -10.13 25.22 8.20
CA GLU A 46 -9.00 25.24 7.25
C GLU A 46 -7.64 25.06 7.94
N GLN A 47 -7.46 25.53 9.18
CA GLN A 47 -6.26 25.27 9.97
C GLN A 47 -6.20 23.79 10.42
N ALA A 48 -7.32 23.22 10.87
CA ALA A 48 -7.41 21.81 11.23
C ALA A 48 -7.12 20.90 10.03
N GLN A 49 -7.72 21.17 8.86
CA GLN A 49 -7.49 20.41 7.64
C GLN A 49 -6.01 20.47 7.17
N LYS A 50 -5.36 21.63 7.30
CA LYS A 50 -3.92 21.78 7.02
C LYS A 50 -3.05 20.97 7.99
N ALA A 51 -3.39 20.96 9.29
CA ALA A 51 -2.67 20.16 10.28
C ALA A 51 -2.81 18.65 10.01
N LEU A 52 -4.02 18.17 9.68
CA LEU A 52 -4.26 16.77 9.30
C LEU A 52 -3.44 16.36 8.06
N LEU A 53 -3.41 17.21 7.03
CA LEU A 53 -2.66 16.97 5.81
C LEU A 53 -1.14 16.89 6.04
N GLU A 54 -0.57 17.74 6.92
CA GLU A 54 0.86 17.64 7.26
C GLU A 54 1.18 16.43 8.14
N LEU A 55 0.28 16.03 9.05
CA LEU A 55 0.42 14.77 9.81
C LEU A 55 0.41 13.54 8.89
N GLN A 56 -0.51 13.50 7.91
CA GLN A 56 -0.50 12.46 6.87
C GLN A 56 0.81 12.45 6.07
N LYS A 57 1.27 13.61 5.59
CA LYS A 57 2.54 13.73 4.84
C LYS A 57 3.76 13.29 5.66
N ALA A 58 3.81 13.62 6.95
CA ALA A 58 4.88 13.18 7.85
C ALA A 58 4.87 11.65 7.96
N ARG A 59 3.70 11.08 8.25
CA ARG A 59 3.53 9.63 8.41
C ARG A 59 3.80 8.83 7.14
N SER A 60 3.35 9.29 5.97
CA SER A 60 3.69 8.61 4.70
C SER A 60 5.19 8.65 4.40
N LYS A 61 5.93 9.68 4.82
CA LYS A 61 7.40 9.70 4.73
C LYS A 61 8.05 8.70 5.69
N GLU A 62 7.45 8.45 6.86
CA GLU A 62 7.94 7.44 7.82
C GLU A 62 7.69 6.03 7.32
N LEU A 63 6.48 5.72 6.85
CA LEU A 63 6.16 4.43 6.21
C LEU A 63 7.06 4.16 4.99
N VAL A 64 7.36 5.17 4.17
CA VAL A 64 8.32 5.04 3.04
C VAL A 64 9.76 4.82 3.52
N LYS A 65 10.19 5.37 4.67
CA LYS A 65 11.52 5.06 5.24
C LYS A 65 11.59 3.64 5.78
N GLU A 66 10.53 3.17 6.45
CA GLU A 66 10.44 1.82 7.00
C GLU A 66 10.37 0.78 5.89
N ALA A 67 9.57 1.04 4.84
CA ALA A 67 9.50 0.22 3.64
C ALA A 67 10.86 0.01 2.95
N LYS A 68 11.70 1.06 2.89
CA LYS A 68 13.04 0.96 2.32
C LYS A 68 13.94 0.02 3.09
N LYS A 69 13.96 0.15 4.43
CA LYS A 69 14.70 -0.78 5.31
C LYS A 69 14.24 -2.22 5.11
N LEU A 70 12.93 -2.46 5.12
CA LEU A 70 12.36 -3.79 4.87
C LEU A 70 12.76 -4.36 3.50
N GLY A 71 12.85 -3.52 2.47
CA GLY A 71 13.33 -3.93 1.15
C GLY A 71 14.83 -4.27 1.13
N GLU A 72 15.67 -3.49 1.81
CA GLU A 72 17.11 -3.74 1.97
C GLU A 72 17.38 -5.03 2.79
N GLU A 73 16.67 -5.21 3.91
CA GLU A 73 16.71 -6.38 4.79
C GLU A 73 16.30 -7.65 4.02
N LEU A 74 15.10 -7.67 3.43
CA LEU A 74 14.60 -8.82 2.67
C LEU A 74 15.45 -9.13 1.43
N GLY A 75 15.95 -8.09 0.75
CA GLY A 75 16.83 -8.24 -0.41
C GLY A 75 18.22 -8.84 -0.05
N THR A 76 18.70 -8.63 1.18
CA THR A 76 19.92 -9.30 1.66
C THR A 76 19.65 -10.70 2.20
N GLU A 77 18.58 -10.91 2.95
CA GLU A 77 18.22 -12.22 3.54
C GLU A 77 17.82 -13.26 2.47
N HIS A 78 17.26 -12.85 1.34
CA HIS A 78 16.64 -13.76 0.36
C HIS A 78 17.32 -13.78 -1.01
N LYS A 79 18.51 -13.18 -1.13
CA LYS A 79 19.30 -13.11 -2.37
C LYS A 79 19.64 -14.48 -3.01
N THR A 80 19.56 -15.56 -2.25
CA THR A 80 19.84 -16.94 -2.69
C THR A 80 18.60 -17.77 -2.98
N LYS A 81 17.38 -17.23 -2.81
CA LYS A 81 16.12 -17.93 -3.14
C LYS A 81 15.85 -17.83 -4.66
N PRO A 82 15.19 -18.84 -5.29
CA PRO A 82 14.86 -18.80 -6.71
C PRO A 82 13.79 -17.74 -7.04
N PHE A 83 12.91 -17.44 -6.08
CA PHE A 83 11.93 -16.35 -6.14
C PHE A 83 11.51 -15.97 -4.70
N LEU A 84 10.75 -14.88 -4.56
CA LEU A 84 10.18 -14.45 -3.29
C LEU A 84 8.69 -14.08 -3.42
N VAL A 85 7.85 -14.50 -2.47
CA VAL A 85 6.48 -13.99 -2.32
C VAL A 85 6.24 -13.65 -0.84
N LEU A 86 5.79 -12.43 -0.54
CA LEU A 86 5.54 -11.99 0.84
C LEU A 86 4.33 -11.05 1.00
N ASN A 87 3.66 -11.20 2.14
CA ASN A 87 2.72 -10.24 2.70
C ASN A 87 3.50 -9.28 3.62
N LEU A 88 3.35 -7.97 3.42
CA LEU A 88 3.96 -6.89 4.21
C LEU A 88 2.86 -6.07 4.92
N PRO A 89 2.17 -6.63 5.93
CA PRO A 89 1.03 -5.97 6.57
C PRO A 89 1.41 -4.65 7.27
N GLN A 90 2.66 -4.50 7.72
CA GLN A 90 3.22 -3.26 8.26
C GLN A 90 3.20 -2.08 7.27
N LEU A 91 3.07 -2.31 5.96
CA LEU A 91 2.88 -1.24 4.96
C LEU A 91 1.41 -0.80 4.80
N LEU A 92 0.47 -1.43 5.52
CA LEU A 92 -0.92 -0.99 5.72
C LEU A 92 -1.69 -0.69 4.42
N GLY A 93 -1.42 -1.42 3.33
CA GLY A 93 -2.08 -1.20 2.03
C GLY A 93 -1.54 0.00 1.23
N ASP A 94 -0.52 0.72 1.72
CA ASP A 94 0.03 1.89 1.02
C ASP A 94 0.92 1.45 -0.17
N GLY A 95 0.39 1.67 -1.38
CA GLY A 95 1.08 1.32 -2.62
C GLY A 95 2.36 2.12 -2.90
N LYS A 96 2.57 3.29 -2.28
CA LYS A 96 3.82 4.08 -2.40
C LYS A 96 4.90 3.58 -1.43
N ALA A 97 4.49 3.13 -0.25
CA ALA A 97 5.37 2.40 0.65
C ALA A 97 5.80 1.08 -0.02
N LEU A 98 4.87 0.34 -0.61
CA LEU A 98 5.18 -0.89 -1.37
C LEU A 98 6.09 -0.63 -2.58
N ASP A 99 5.87 0.44 -3.34
CA ASP A 99 6.75 0.89 -4.45
C ASP A 99 8.17 1.19 -3.95
N ALA A 100 8.32 1.86 -2.80
CA ALA A 100 9.62 2.11 -2.19
C ALA A 100 10.33 0.83 -1.73
N ALA A 101 9.63 -0.11 -1.09
CA ALA A 101 10.18 -1.42 -0.72
C ALA A 101 10.63 -2.23 -1.95
N SER A 102 9.82 -2.25 -3.01
CA SER A 102 10.13 -2.98 -4.25
C SER A 102 11.39 -2.45 -4.94
N GLN A 103 11.60 -1.12 -4.93
CA GLN A 103 12.79 -0.50 -5.51
C GLN A 103 14.06 -0.84 -4.74
N THR A 104 14.03 -0.78 -3.39
CA THR A 104 15.19 -1.12 -2.55
C THR A 104 15.52 -2.61 -2.57
N LEU A 105 14.50 -3.48 -2.60
CA LEU A 105 14.72 -4.92 -2.70
C LEU A 105 15.34 -5.31 -4.04
N HIS A 106 14.88 -4.73 -5.15
CA HIS A 106 15.52 -4.87 -6.45
C HIS A 106 16.96 -4.33 -6.49
N GLN A 107 17.26 -3.23 -5.78
CA GLN A 107 18.62 -2.70 -5.68
C GLN A 107 19.57 -3.62 -4.89
N ALA A 108 19.08 -4.32 -3.87
CA ALA A 108 19.88 -5.27 -3.09
C ALA A 108 20.04 -6.63 -3.80
N ALA A 109 18.99 -7.10 -4.47
CA ALA A 109 18.92 -8.36 -5.21
C ALA A 109 18.29 -8.16 -6.60
N PRO A 110 19.07 -7.68 -7.60
CA PRO A 110 18.54 -7.36 -8.92
C PRO A 110 18.09 -8.59 -9.70
N ASP A 111 18.72 -9.74 -9.45
CA ASP A 111 18.46 -11.02 -10.11
C ASP A 111 17.32 -11.83 -9.46
N LEU A 112 16.74 -11.35 -8.35
CA LEU A 112 15.67 -12.04 -7.61
C LEU A 112 14.29 -11.66 -8.20
N PRO A 113 13.49 -12.61 -8.71
CA PRO A 113 12.08 -12.38 -8.97
C PRO A 113 11.31 -12.33 -7.66
N PHE A 114 10.43 -11.35 -7.50
CA PHE A 114 9.66 -11.17 -6.27
C PHE A 114 8.23 -10.68 -6.51
N LEU A 115 7.33 -11.04 -5.61
CA LEU A 115 5.98 -10.51 -5.52
C LEU A 115 5.69 -10.08 -4.07
N LEU A 116 5.46 -8.79 -3.88
CA LEU A 116 5.14 -8.20 -2.58
C LEU A 116 3.67 -7.75 -2.56
N VAL A 117 2.96 -8.08 -1.48
CA VAL A 117 1.56 -7.70 -1.24
C VAL A 117 1.49 -6.92 0.07
N THR A 118 0.60 -5.93 0.17
CA THR A 118 0.18 -5.36 1.46
C THR A 118 -1.30 -5.00 1.42
N ALA A 119 -2.02 -5.26 2.50
CA ALA A 119 -3.45 -4.95 2.59
C ALA A 119 -3.82 -4.29 3.92
N SER A 120 -4.89 -3.51 3.86
CA SER A 120 -5.51 -2.87 5.01
C SER A 120 -6.99 -2.63 4.72
N ALA A 121 -7.85 -3.01 5.66
CA ALA A 121 -9.28 -2.71 5.63
C ALA A 121 -9.62 -1.21 5.75
N ALA A 122 -8.64 -0.30 5.60
CA ALA A 122 -8.81 1.14 5.44
C ALA A 122 -8.29 1.68 4.08
N ALA A 123 -7.27 1.04 3.48
CA ALA A 123 -6.62 1.51 2.25
C ALA A 123 -6.88 0.64 1.01
N GLY A 124 -7.42 -0.58 1.20
CA GLY A 124 -7.52 -1.61 0.16
C GLY A 124 -6.31 -2.55 0.19
N THR A 125 -6.00 -3.15 -0.95
CA THR A 125 -4.81 -4.00 -1.14
C THR A 125 -3.96 -3.44 -2.28
N ALA A 126 -2.65 -3.39 -2.09
CA ALA A 126 -1.65 -3.11 -3.13
C ALA A 126 -0.73 -4.33 -3.31
N ALA A 127 -0.32 -4.59 -4.55
CA ALA A 127 0.63 -5.64 -4.89
C ALA A 127 1.58 -5.21 -6.03
N ILE A 128 2.84 -5.63 -5.96
CA ILE A 128 3.86 -5.38 -6.99
C ILE A 128 4.58 -6.70 -7.26
N ALA A 129 4.69 -7.05 -8.55
CA ALA A 129 5.53 -8.15 -9.01
C ALA A 129 6.69 -7.60 -9.84
N PHE A 130 7.87 -8.16 -9.63
CA PHE A 130 9.07 -7.96 -10.42
C PHE A 130 9.65 -9.31 -10.84
N VAL A 131 10.06 -9.42 -12.10
CA VAL A 131 10.72 -10.60 -12.68
C VAL A 131 11.83 -10.09 -13.59
N PRO A 132 13.12 -10.33 -13.28
CA PRO A 132 14.22 -9.90 -14.15
C PRO A 132 14.11 -10.54 -15.53
N ALA A 133 14.54 -9.85 -16.59
CA ALA A 133 14.45 -10.35 -17.97
C ALA A 133 15.21 -11.67 -18.21
N ALA A 134 16.17 -12.02 -17.34
CA ALA A 134 16.83 -13.33 -17.34
C ALA A 134 15.88 -14.51 -16.98
N CYS A 135 14.82 -14.26 -16.20
CA CYS A 135 13.85 -15.25 -15.76
C CYS A 135 12.69 -15.43 -16.75
N SER A 136 13.00 -15.98 -17.93
CA SER A 136 12.03 -16.18 -19.03
C SER A 136 10.85 -17.10 -18.71
N GLN A 137 10.97 -17.99 -17.71
CA GLN A 137 9.92 -18.92 -17.25
C GLN A 137 8.70 -18.21 -16.63
N LEU A 138 8.88 -16.98 -16.13
CA LEU A 138 7.88 -16.25 -15.34
C LEU A 138 7.61 -14.87 -15.96
N HIS A 139 6.40 -14.34 -15.80
CA HIS A 139 6.04 -12.99 -16.28
C HIS A 139 5.32 -12.22 -15.17
N ALA A 140 5.83 -11.03 -14.83
CA ALA A 140 5.32 -10.23 -13.72
C ALA A 140 3.80 -9.95 -13.84
N ALA A 141 3.30 -9.70 -15.05
CA ALA A 141 1.88 -9.39 -15.27
C ALA A 141 0.94 -10.58 -15.02
N SER A 142 1.29 -11.81 -15.42
CA SER A 142 0.44 -12.99 -15.18
C SER A 142 0.56 -13.47 -13.74
N TRP A 143 1.76 -13.45 -13.16
CA TRP A 143 2.02 -13.80 -11.76
C TRP A 143 1.25 -12.88 -10.79
N LEU A 144 1.31 -11.56 -11.03
CA LEU A 144 0.51 -10.59 -10.30
C LEU A 144 -0.99 -10.82 -10.47
N THR A 145 -1.45 -11.19 -11.68
CA THR A 145 -2.87 -11.41 -11.95
C THR A 145 -3.41 -12.62 -11.17
N ALA A 146 -2.63 -13.69 -11.01
CA ALA A 146 -2.99 -14.82 -10.15
C ALA A 146 -3.19 -14.38 -8.68
N CYS A 147 -2.23 -13.62 -8.14
CA CYS A 147 -2.33 -13.06 -6.78
C CYS A 147 -3.53 -12.12 -6.60
N VAL A 148 -3.64 -11.11 -7.46
CA VAL A 148 -4.59 -9.99 -7.28
C VAL A 148 -6.02 -10.36 -7.67
N GLY A 149 -6.20 -11.39 -8.53
CA GLY A 149 -7.52 -11.90 -8.91
C GLY A 149 -8.30 -12.48 -7.72
N LEU A 150 -7.66 -13.25 -6.84
CA LEU A 150 -8.27 -13.79 -5.60
C LEU A 150 -8.73 -12.68 -4.63
N LEU A 151 -8.11 -11.50 -4.72
CA LEU A 151 -8.42 -10.32 -3.91
C LEU A 151 -9.49 -9.42 -4.57
N GLY A 152 -10.06 -9.81 -5.71
CA GLY A 152 -11.04 -9.01 -6.46
C GLY A 152 -10.45 -7.75 -7.10
N GLY A 153 -9.13 -7.65 -7.19
CA GLY A 153 -8.42 -6.50 -7.74
C GLY A 153 -8.15 -6.59 -9.24
N LYS A 154 -7.33 -5.66 -9.72
CA LYS A 154 -6.76 -5.71 -11.08
C LYS A 154 -5.26 -5.39 -11.03
N GLY A 155 -4.47 -6.13 -11.80
CA GLY A 155 -3.05 -5.91 -12.02
C GLY A 155 -2.76 -5.47 -13.45
N GLY A 156 -1.66 -4.75 -13.65
CA GLY A 156 -1.18 -4.33 -14.96
C GLY A 156 0.33 -4.08 -14.97
N GLY A 157 0.98 -4.37 -16.09
CA GLY A 157 2.44 -4.27 -16.21
C GLY A 157 2.93 -4.48 -17.64
N LYS A 158 4.22 -4.23 -17.85
CA LYS A 158 4.94 -4.51 -19.10
C LYS A 158 6.37 -4.92 -18.78
N GLY A 159 6.87 -5.94 -19.48
CA GLY A 159 8.21 -6.49 -19.24
C GLY A 159 8.36 -6.98 -17.81
N GLU A 160 9.44 -6.55 -17.17
CA GLU A 160 9.90 -7.05 -15.86
C GLU A 160 8.99 -6.68 -14.68
N ARG A 161 8.12 -5.67 -14.80
CA ARG A 161 7.37 -5.14 -13.65
C ARG A 161 5.87 -5.02 -13.89
N ALA A 162 5.10 -5.37 -12.86
CA ALA A 162 3.65 -5.18 -12.79
C ALA A 162 3.22 -4.63 -11.42
N VAL A 163 2.15 -3.83 -11.41
CA VAL A 163 1.55 -3.22 -10.22
C VAL A 163 0.05 -3.46 -10.25
N GLY A 164 -0.55 -3.76 -9.09
CA GLY A 164 -1.97 -4.08 -8.99
C GLY A 164 -2.58 -3.66 -7.65
N ALA A 165 -3.90 -3.52 -7.64
CA ALA A 165 -4.63 -3.13 -6.45
C ALA A 165 -6.04 -3.72 -6.40
N ALA A 166 -6.56 -3.89 -5.19
CA ALA A 166 -7.96 -4.19 -4.92
C ALA A 166 -8.55 -3.11 -4.00
N LYS A 167 -9.82 -2.72 -4.25
CA LYS A 167 -10.52 -1.74 -3.39
C LYS A 167 -10.84 -2.29 -2.01
N GLU A 168 -11.07 -3.58 -1.90
CA GLU A 168 -11.31 -4.24 -0.62
C GLU A 168 -9.98 -4.65 0.02
N GLY A 169 -9.80 -4.25 1.27
CA GLY A 169 -8.67 -4.67 2.10
C GLY A 169 -8.92 -6.05 2.69
N ALA A 170 -9.01 -7.06 1.82
CA ALA A 170 -9.37 -8.43 2.17
C ALA A 170 -8.20 -9.17 2.85
N ALA A 171 -7.78 -8.69 4.02
CA ALA A 171 -6.67 -9.24 4.80
C ALA A 171 -6.79 -10.77 4.99
N ASP A 172 -7.99 -11.25 5.29
CA ASP A 172 -8.33 -12.67 5.49
C ASP A 172 -8.18 -13.53 4.22
N LYS A 173 -7.92 -12.91 3.06
CA LYS A 173 -7.64 -13.56 1.76
C LYS A 173 -6.20 -13.35 1.27
N VAL A 174 -5.41 -12.47 1.90
CA VAL A 174 -4.05 -12.15 1.43
C VAL A 174 -3.14 -13.36 1.52
N ASP A 175 -3.23 -14.13 2.60
CA ASP A 175 -2.35 -15.29 2.78
C ASP A 175 -2.69 -16.42 1.78
N ALA A 176 -3.96 -16.54 1.37
CA ALA A 176 -4.38 -17.41 0.27
C ALA A 176 -3.90 -16.89 -1.10
N ALA A 177 -3.91 -15.56 -1.32
CA ALA A 177 -3.38 -14.95 -2.53
C ALA A 177 -1.86 -15.08 -2.65
N VAL A 178 -1.13 -14.99 -1.53
CA VAL A 178 0.30 -15.29 -1.42
C VAL A 178 0.55 -16.78 -1.69
N ALA A 179 -0.24 -17.69 -1.14
CA ALA A 179 -0.11 -19.12 -1.40
C ALA A 179 -0.30 -19.48 -2.88
N GLU A 180 -1.32 -18.93 -3.55
CA GLU A 180 -1.51 -19.16 -5.00
C GLU A 180 -0.40 -18.50 -5.84
N ALA A 181 0.10 -17.32 -5.44
CA ALA A 181 1.23 -16.68 -6.10
C ALA A 181 2.53 -17.51 -5.96
N THR A 182 2.79 -18.08 -4.78
CA THR A 182 3.89 -19.04 -4.56
C THR A 182 3.70 -20.27 -5.44
N ALA A 183 2.53 -20.91 -5.40
CA ALA A 183 2.24 -22.09 -6.22
C ALA A 183 2.32 -21.80 -7.73
N PHE A 184 2.00 -20.59 -8.18
CA PHE A 184 2.17 -20.16 -9.57
C PHE A 184 3.66 -20.07 -9.97
N ALA A 185 4.52 -19.58 -9.08
CA ALA A 185 5.97 -19.55 -9.30
C ALA A 185 6.59 -20.95 -9.23
N GLU A 186 6.20 -21.79 -8.27
CA GLU A 186 6.67 -23.17 -8.14
C GLU A 186 6.37 -24.00 -9.39
N LYS A 187 5.14 -23.88 -9.95
CA LYS A 187 4.74 -24.49 -11.23
C LYS A 187 5.53 -23.97 -12.45
N LYS A 188 6.39 -22.95 -12.28
CA LYS A 188 7.25 -22.34 -13.32
C LYS A 188 8.75 -22.51 -13.07
N TYR A 189 9.18 -22.80 -11.84
CA TYR A 189 10.56 -23.12 -11.50
C TYR A 189 10.82 -24.63 -11.33
N GLY A 190 9.77 -25.42 -11.07
CA GLY A 190 9.83 -26.89 -10.98
C GLY A 190 9.53 -27.63 -12.29
N ALA A 191 9.60 -26.94 -13.44
CA ALA A 191 9.30 -27.47 -14.77
C ALA A 191 10.22 -26.84 -15.84
#